data_AF-A0A537R206-F1
#
_entry.id   AF-A0A537R206-F1
#
_cell.length_a   1.000
_cell.length_b   1.000
_cell.length_c   1.000
_cell.angle_alpha   90.00
_cell.angle_beta   90.00
_cell.angle_gamma   90.00
#
_symmetry.space_group_name_H-M   'P 1'
#
loop_
_entity.id
_entity.type
_entity.pdbx_description
1 polymer ?
#
loop_
_entity_poly.entity_id
_entity_poly.type
_entity_poly.pdbx_seq_one_letter_code
_entity_poly.pdbx_strand_id
1 'polypeptide(L)' 'MVFRQLFDPPSSTYTYLLADSGNGAAVIIDPVFEQVRRDAALIEELGLRLVYALETHV' A
#
# COMPACT_ATOMS: atom_id res chain seq x y z
N MET A 1 12.38 5.75 6.27
CA MET A 1 10.97 5.82 5.84
C MET A 1 10.86 5.33 4.41
N VAL A 2 9.96 4.39 4.15
CA VAL A 2 9.59 3.95 2.78
C VAL A 2 8.28 4.61 2.40
N PHE A 3 8.21 5.13 1.18
CA PHE A 3 7.01 5.74 0.61
C PHE A 3 6.84 5.29 -0.85
N ARG A 4 5.63 4.87 -1.21
CA ARG A 4 5.21 4.59 -2.58
C ARG A 4 3.81 5.14 -2.80
N GLN A 5 3.64 5.86 -3.91
CA GLN A 5 2.34 6.22 -4.44
C GLN A 5 2.04 5.29 -5.62
N LEU A 6 0.88 4.66 -5.59
CA LEU A 6 0.40 3.75 -6.62
C LEU A 6 -0.89 4.32 -7.20
N PHE A 7 -1.08 4.14 -8.50
CA PHE A 7 -2.24 4.69 -9.21
C PHE A 7 -3.08 3.56 -9.79
N ASP A 8 -4.39 3.63 -9.59
CA ASP A 8 -5.37 2.81 -10.27
C ASP A 8 -6.04 3.62 -11.40
N PRO A 9 -5.72 3.37 -12.69
CA PRO A 9 -6.28 4.14 -13.78
C PRO A 9 -7.82 4.07 -13.93
N PRO A 10 -8.48 2.92 -13.77
CA PRO A 10 -9.94 2.82 -13.88
C PRO A 10 -10.71 3.71 -12.91
N SER A 11 -10.31 3.76 -11.64
CA SER A 11 -10.96 4.60 -10.61
C SER A 11 -10.32 5.97 -10.44
N SER A 12 -9.13 6.19 -11.01
CA SER A 12 -8.27 7.34 -10.73
C SER A 12 -7.90 7.49 -9.25
N THR A 13 -7.89 6.38 -8.51
CA THR A 13 -7.55 6.35 -7.09
C THR A 13 -6.04 6.31 -6.89
N TYR A 14 -5.56 7.06 -5.89
CA TYR A 14 -4.20 6.92 -5.38
C TYR A 14 -4.20 6.04 -4.13
N THR A 15 -3.41 4.98 -4.18
CA THR A 15 -3.10 4.15 -3.02
C THR A 15 -1.72 4.52 -2.48
N TYR A 16 -1.57 4.65 -1.17
CA TYR A 16 -0.30 5.00 -0.54
C TYR A 16 0.22 3.86 0.34
N LEU A 17 1.47 3.45 0.10
CA LEU A 17 2.19 2.50 0.96
C LEU A 17 3.27 3.27 1.74
N LEU A 18 3.14 3.22 3.06
CA LEU A 18 4.07 3.82 4.01
C LEU A 18 4.68 2.73 4.88
N ALA A 19 5.99 2.76 5.10
CA ALA A 19 6.61 1.83 6.04
C ALA A 19 7.75 2.44 6.85
N ASP A 20 7.92 1.90 8.05
CA ASP A 20 9.08 2.17 8.89
C ASP A 20 10.29 1.38 8.36
N SER A 21 11.39 2.08 8.08
CA SER A 21 12.63 1.47 7.61
C SER A 21 13.38 0.70 8.69
N GLY A 22 13.05 0.88 9.97
CA GLY A 22 13.70 0.18 11.08
C GLY A 22 13.17 -1.25 11.30
N ASN A 23 11.85 -1.45 11.19
CA ASN A 23 11.20 -2.73 11.50
C ASN A 23 10.33 -3.30 10.36
N GLY A 24 10.22 -2.60 9.22
CA GLY A 24 9.46 -3.03 8.05
C GLY A 24 7.94 -3.03 8.23
N ALA A 25 7.40 -2.52 9.35
CA ALA A 25 5.96 -2.39 9.54
C ALA A 25 5.40 -1.37 8.54
N ALA A 26 4.37 -1.77 7.82
CA ALA A 26 3.78 -0.99 6.75
C ALA A 26 2.28 -0.80 6.90
N VAL A 27 1.79 0.34 6.43
CA VAL A 27 0.36 0.62 6.26
C VAL A 27 0.08 0.92 4.80
N ILE A 28 -1.10 0.50 4.33
CA ILE A 28 -1.61 0.85 3.01
C ILE A 28 -2.87 1.71 3.18
N ILE A 29 -2.98 2.78 2.41
CA ILE A 29 -4.09 3.75 2.47
C ILE A 29 -4.82 3.73 1.12
N ASP A 30 -6.15 3.65 1.18
CA ASP A 30 -7.07 3.58 0.04
C ASP A 30 -6.66 2.49 -0.99
N PRO A 31 -6.47 1.21 -0.57
CA PRO A 31 -6.19 0.13 -1.48
C PRO A 31 -7.40 -0.19 -2.38
N VAL A 32 -7.16 -0.37 -3.67
CA VAL A 32 -8.20 -0.76 -4.64
C VAL A 32 -8.22 -2.29 -4.76
N PHE A 33 -9.41 -2.90 -4.68
CA PHE A 33 -9.60 -4.35 -4.70
C PHE A 33 -8.95 -5.03 -5.92
N GLU A 34 -9.10 -4.44 -7.09
CA GLU A 34 -8.52 -4.90 -8.36
C GLU A 34 -6.98 -4.87 -8.35
N GLN A 35 -6.37 -4.06 -7.49
CA GLN A 35 -4.92 -3.85 -7.38
C GLN A 35 -4.26 -4.68 -6.27
N VAL A 36 -5.01 -5.48 -5.50
CA VAL A 36 -4.48 -6.25 -4.37
C VAL A 36 -3.26 -7.10 -4.73
N ARG A 37 -3.23 -7.70 -5.94
CA ARG A 37 -2.07 -8.50 -6.38
C ARG A 37 -0.81 -7.66 -6.59
N ARG A 38 -0.95 -6.48 -7.18
CA ARG A 38 0.15 -5.51 -7.38
C ARG A 38 0.69 -5.07 -6.02
N ASP A 39 -0.21 -4.74 -5.11
CA ASP A 39 0.15 -4.19 -3.80
C ASP A 39 0.80 -5.26 -2.92
N ALA A 40 0.28 -6.50 -2.93
CA ALA A 40 0.87 -7.64 -2.21
C ALA A 40 2.27 -7.99 -2.73
N ALA A 41 2.47 -8.02 -4.05
CA ALA A 41 3.78 -8.27 -4.64
C ALA A 41 4.80 -7.21 -4.23
N LEU A 42 4.41 -5.93 -4.27
CA LEU A 42 5.29 -4.83 -3.84
C LEU A 42 5.66 -4.93 -2.35
N ILE A 43 4.71 -5.29 -1.49
CA ILE A 43 4.96 -5.50 -0.06
C ILE A 43 5.96 -6.64 0.16
N GLU A 44 5.82 -7.75 -0.56
CA GLU A 44 6.72 -8.89 -0.51
C GLU A 44 8.12 -8.55 -1.03
N GLU A 45 8.22 -7.92 -2.20
CA GLU A 45 9.49 -7.49 -2.82
C GLU A 45 10.28 -6.53 -1.94
N LEU A 46 9.58 -5.65 -1.21
CA LEU A 46 10.21 -4.71 -0.28
C LEU A 46 10.48 -5.32 1.11
N GLY A 47 10.12 -6.59 1.35
CA GLY A 47 10.30 -7.26 2.64
C GLY A 47 9.51 -6.60 3.77
N LEU A 48 8.34 -6.04 3.46
CA LEU A 48 7.51 -5.29 4.40
C LEU A 48 6.46 -6.20 5.05
N ARG A 49 6.05 -5.84 6.26
CA ARG A 49 4.95 -6.48 6.98
C ARG A 49 3.78 -5.53 7.08
N LEU A 50 2.75 -5.77 6.28
CA LEU A 50 1.52 -5.00 6.33
C LEU A 50 0.81 -5.20 7.67
N VAL A 51 0.59 -4.11 8.41
CA VAL A 51 -0.07 -4.13 9.73
C VAL A 51 -1.48 -3.54 9.68
N TYR A 52 -1.74 -2.60 8.78
CA TYR A 52 -3.05 -1.98 8.61
C TYR A 52 -3.34 -1.67 7.14
N ALA A 53 -4.61 -1.82 6.77
CA ALA A 53 -5.21 -1.19 5.60
C ALA A 53 -6.18 -0.12 6.12
N LEU A 54 -6.03 1.10 5.60
CA LEU A 54 -6.77 2.28 6.05
C LEU A 54 -7.58 2.83 4.89
N GLU A 55 -8.84 3.17 5.14
CA GLU A 55 -9.68 3.90 4.19
C GLU A 55 -9.85 5.33 4.69
N THR A 56 -9.78 6.29 3.78
CA THR A 56 -10.02 7.71 4.10
C THR A 56 -11.50 8.02 4.30
N HIS A 57 -12.40 7.24 3.70
CA HIS A 57 -13.84 7.43 3.72
C HIS A 57 -14.60 6.11 3.48
N VAL A 58 -15.93 6.18 3.49
CA VAL A 58 -16.87 5.06 3.19
C VAL A 58 -17.58 5.34 1.89
#